data_AF-A0A7S2RDJ5-F1
#
_entry.id   AF-A0A7S2RDJ5-F1
#
_cell.length_a   1.000
_cell.length_b   1.000
_cell.length_c   1.000
_cell.angle_alpha   90.00
_cell.angle_beta   90.00
_cell.angle_gamma   90.00
#
_symmetry.space_group_name_H-M   'P 1'
#
loop_
_entity.id
_entity.type
_entity.pdbx_description
1 polymer ?
#
loop_
_entity_poly.entity_id
_entity_poly.type
_entity_poly.pdbx_seq_one_letter_code
_entity_poly.pdbx_strand_id
1 'polypeptide(L)'
;ILIPYYLTKDMNESQQRKKLSEHLKRFDLFGWEPRLDLSDDENFMDMVMLITRNSFCLQGHMGCVIIDHKICKRKENGITEESESMLYDRILDSLIGVSTNSPLFSNLDSDIHAEIGALGQASKRGNKTDGCTAYITMPPCKRCFAALLSSGIIRIVSRQAAPKSILDVARKHGIEMVDFSNVAAEQNNRINQLTNMGTGSTGKKTSDQIKRIEESKKRKKLEKEARKEKARLKSP
;
A
#
# COMPACT_ATOMS: atom_id res chain seq x y z
N ILE A 1 27.32 -22.68 8.73
CA ILE A 1 26.10 -23.32 9.27
C ILE A 1 25.00 -23.07 8.26
N LEU A 2 24.82 -24.02 7.34
CA LEU A 2 23.80 -24.01 6.28
C LEU A 2 22.56 -24.71 6.85
N ILE A 3 21.43 -24.01 6.93
CA ILE A 3 20.13 -24.62 7.24
C ILE A 3 19.38 -24.80 5.91
N PRO A 4 19.01 -26.03 5.52
CA PRO A 4 18.32 -26.30 4.26
C PRO A 4 16.85 -25.90 4.35
N TYR A 5 16.39 -25.06 3.42
CA TYR A 5 14.99 -24.70 3.23
C TYR A 5 14.28 -25.86 2.50
N TYR A 6 13.71 -26.78 3.28
CA TYR A 6 12.85 -27.84 2.78
C TYR A 6 11.48 -27.26 2.36
N LEU A 7 11.09 -27.55 1.11
CA LEU A 7 9.74 -27.92 0.67
C LEU A 7 8.56 -27.22 1.37
N THR A 8 8.14 -26.05 0.88
CA THR A 8 6.75 -25.62 1.08
C THR A 8 5.87 -26.32 0.05
N LYS A 9 5.28 -27.42 0.52
CA LYS A 9 4.10 -28.10 -0.04
C LYS A 9 3.03 -27.11 -0.52
N ASP A 10 2.40 -27.46 -1.63
CA ASP A 10 1.22 -26.83 -2.22
C ASP A 10 0.17 -26.50 -1.15
N MET A 11 0.02 -25.21 -0.85
CA MET A 11 -1.09 -24.70 -0.07
C MET A 11 -2.33 -24.62 -0.96
N ASN A 12 -3.48 -25.09 -0.46
CA ASN A 12 -4.73 -25.02 -1.22
C ASN A 12 -5.29 -23.58 -1.26
N GLU A 13 -5.92 -23.20 -2.38
CA GLU A 13 -6.46 -21.86 -2.64
C GLU A 13 -7.43 -21.37 -1.54
N SER A 14 -8.22 -22.25 -0.92
CA SER A 14 -9.18 -21.94 0.17
C SER A 14 -8.51 -21.52 1.48
N GLN A 15 -7.33 -22.08 1.81
CA GLN A 15 -6.55 -21.63 2.97
C GLN A 15 -5.91 -20.27 2.72
N GLN A 16 -5.52 -19.98 1.48
CA GLN A 16 -4.99 -18.68 1.07
C GLN A 16 -6.08 -17.59 1.15
N ARG A 17 -7.30 -17.89 0.70
CA ARG A 17 -8.51 -17.06 0.82
C ARG A 17 -8.80 -16.60 2.25
N LYS A 18 -8.88 -17.54 3.21
CA LYS A 18 -9.12 -17.21 4.63
C LYS A 18 -8.01 -16.37 5.26
N LYS A 19 -6.76 -16.60 4.87
CA LYS A 19 -5.60 -15.93 5.46
C LYS A 19 -5.40 -14.51 4.90
N LEU A 20 -5.91 -14.24 3.71
CA LEU A 20 -5.76 -12.96 3.02
C LEU A 20 -6.82 -11.95 3.44
N SER A 21 -8.06 -12.41 3.62
CA SER A 21 -9.12 -11.61 4.26
C SER A 21 -8.71 -11.17 5.67
N GLU A 22 -7.93 -11.95 6.42
CA GLU A 22 -7.35 -11.54 7.71
C GLU A 22 -6.45 -10.31 7.63
N HIS A 23 -5.76 -10.05 6.52
CA HIS A 23 -4.90 -8.87 6.40
C HIS A 23 -5.67 -7.59 6.19
N LEU A 24 -6.84 -7.68 5.58
CA LEU A 24 -7.71 -6.53 5.46
C LEU A 24 -8.45 -6.27 6.76
N LYS A 25 -8.64 -7.27 7.65
CA LYS A 25 -9.28 -7.06 8.96
C LYS A 25 -8.64 -5.99 9.84
N ARG A 26 -7.33 -5.72 9.67
CA ARG A 26 -6.63 -4.65 10.40
C ARG A 26 -6.80 -3.25 9.79
N PHE A 27 -7.37 -3.17 8.59
CA PHE A 27 -7.62 -1.93 7.88
C PHE A 27 -9.11 -1.67 7.86
N ASP A 28 -9.50 -0.47 8.29
CA ASP A 28 -10.85 0.00 8.04
C ASP A 28 -10.94 0.43 6.58
N LEU A 29 -11.82 -0.25 5.83
CA LEU A 29 -12.13 0.04 4.43
C LEU A 29 -13.47 0.77 4.29
N PHE A 30 -14.12 1.17 5.39
CA PHE A 30 -15.32 2.02 5.36
C PHE A 30 -16.48 1.44 4.54
N GLY A 31 -16.66 0.12 4.57
CA GLY A 31 -17.69 -0.57 3.79
C GLY A 31 -17.44 -0.58 2.28
N TRP A 32 -16.19 -0.36 1.85
CA TRP A 32 -15.83 -0.39 0.45
C TRP A 32 -16.08 -1.75 -0.20
N GLU A 33 -16.71 -1.69 -1.36
CA GLU A 33 -16.91 -2.78 -2.31
C GLU A 33 -16.40 -2.30 -3.68
N PRO A 34 -15.77 -3.18 -4.47
CA PRO A 34 -15.36 -2.85 -5.81
C PRO A 34 -16.59 -2.73 -6.71
N ARG A 35 -16.45 -1.91 -7.75
CA ARG A 35 -17.54 -1.61 -8.66
C ARG A 35 -17.22 -2.11 -10.05
N LEU A 36 -18.21 -2.72 -10.70
CA LEU A 36 -18.11 -3.26 -12.06
C LEU A 36 -17.95 -2.15 -13.13
N ASP A 37 -18.40 -0.93 -12.83
CA ASP A 37 -18.26 0.22 -13.72
C ASP A 37 -16.86 0.87 -13.69
N LEU A 38 -16.00 0.43 -12.77
CA LEU A 38 -14.61 0.87 -12.64
C LEU A 38 -13.65 -0.19 -13.19
N SER A 39 -12.52 0.27 -13.72
CA SER A 39 -11.41 -0.63 -14.05
C SER A 39 -10.82 -1.30 -12.81
N ASP A 40 -10.11 -2.42 -12.99
CA ASP A 40 -9.37 -3.08 -11.91
C ASP A 40 -8.40 -2.10 -11.22
N ASP A 41 -7.67 -1.29 -12.00
CA ASP A 41 -6.73 -0.31 -11.46
C ASP A 41 -7.44 0.73 -10.58
N GLU A 42 -8.61 1.21 -10.99
CA GLU A 42 -9.41 2.15 -10.18
C GLU A 42 -9.86 1.52 -8.87
N ASN A 43 -10.36 0.28 -8.91
CA ASN A 43 -10.77 -0.45 -7.73
C ASN A 43 -9.59 -0.67 -6.76
N PHE A 44 -8.42 -1.10 -7.25
CA PHE A 44 -7.24 -1.28 -6.41
C PHE A 44 -6.69 0.06 -5.87
N MET A 45 -6.71 1.12 -6.67
CA MET A 45 -6.27 2.43 -6.21
C MET A 45 -7.23 3.00 -5.16
N ASP A 46 -8.53 2.79 -5.28
CA ASP A 46 -9.51 3.15 -4.24
C ASP A 46 -9.22 2.39 -2.94
N MET A 47 -8.99 1.08 -3.03
CA MET A 47 -8.61 0.25 -1.88
C MET A 47 -7.32 0.76 -1.20
N VAL A 48 -6.27 1.06 -1.97
CA VAL A 48 -5.00 1.61 -1.45
C VAL A 48 -5.23 2.94 -0.74
N MET A 49 -6.09 3.80 -1.28
CA MET A 49 -6.42 5.09 -0.66
C MET A 49 -7.14 4.93 0.68
N LEU A 50 -8.01 3.92 0.83
CA LEU A 50 -8.67 3.59 2.09
C LEU A 50 -7.69 2.99 3.10
N ILE A 51 -6.87 2.02 2.67
CA ILE A 51 -5.79 1.42 3.48
C ILE A 51 -4.88 2.51 4.03
N THR A 52 -4.51 3.49 3.20
CA THR A 52 -3.65 4.62 3.57
C THR A 52 -4.15 5.37 4.82
N ARG A 53 -5.48 5.48 5.01
CA ARG A 53 -6.08 6.19 6.15
C ARG A 53 -5.80 5.54 7.50
N ASN A 54 -5.36 4.28 7.49
CA ASN A 54 -4.98 3.54 8.68
C ASN A 54 -3.52 3.82 9.10
N SER A 55 -2.76 4.61 8.33
CA SER A 55 -1.43 5.09 8.73
C SER A 55 -1.53 6.20 9.78
N PHE A 56 -0.56 6.24 10.68
CA PHE A 56 -0.44 7.29 11.70
C PHE A 56 0.93 8.00 11.69
N CYS A 57 1.79 7.70 10.70
CA CYS A 57 3.11 8.30 10.56
C CYS A 57 3.03 9.81 10.26
N LEU A 58 3.96 10.60 10.79
CA LEU A 58 3.94 12.07 10.67
C LEU A 58 4.46 12.61 9.32
N GLN A 59 5.27 11.82 8.62
CA GLN A 59 5.90 12.21 7.35
C GLN A 59 4.98 12.07 6.14
N GLY A 60 3.73 11.67 6.38
CA GLY A 60 2.75 11.35 5.34
C GLY A 60 2.18 9.95 5.56
N HIS A 61 0.93 9.78 5.15
CA HIS A 61 0.24 8.50 5.18
C HIS A 61 0.44 7.81 3.84
N MET A 62 1.00 6.61 3.89
CA MET A 62 1.33 5.82 2.70
C MET A 62 0.71 4.44 2.81
N GLY A 63 0.22 3.93 1.68
CA GLY A 63 -0.29 2.58 1.50
C GLY A 63 0.32 1.94 0.26
N CYS A 64 0.43 0.61 0.31
CA CYS A 64 0.84 -0.21 -0.81
C CYS A 64 0.09 -1.55 -0.79
N VAL A 65 -0.41 -1.93 -1.95
CA VAL A 65 -1.01 -3.24 -2.23
C VAL A 65 -0.23 -3.88 -3.38
N ILE A 66 0.11 -5.15 -3.24
CA ILE A 66 0.73 -5.98 -4.27
C ILE A 66 -0.24 -7.09 -4.61
N ILE A 67 -0.48 -7.30 -5.90
CA ILE A 67 -1.37 -8.35 -6.42
C ILE A 67 -0.63 -9.31 -7.35
N ASP A 68 -1.11 -10.55 -7.40
CA ASP A 68 -0.83 -11.45 -8.52
C ASP A 68 -1.82 -11.20 -9.66
N HIS A 69 -1.30 -10.63 -10.75
CA HIS A 69 -2.09 -10.30 -11.95
C HIS A 69 -2.70 -11.53 -12.63
N LYS A 70 -2.14 -12.72 -12.44
CA LYS A 70 -2.66 -13.96 -13.04
C LYS A 70 -3.99 -14.37 -12.42
N ILE A 71 -4.13 -14.16 -11.10
CA ILE A 71 -5.38 -14.40 -10.36
C ILE A 71 -6.41 -13.35 -10.77
N CYS A 72 -5.97 -12.09 -10.88
CA CYS A 72 -6.82 -10.98 -11.32
C CYS A 72 -7.33 -11.18 -12.76
N LYS A 73 -6.55 -11.76 -13.68
CA LYS A 73 -6.98 -12.02 -15.07
C LYS A 73 -7.78 -13.30 -15.28
N ARG A 74 -8.02 -14.09 -14.23
CA ARG A 74 -8.77 -15.36 -14.33
C ARG A 74 -10.25 -15.04 -14.54
N LYS A 75 -10.64 -14.71 -15.78
CA LYS A 75 -12.03 -14.86 -16.21
C LYS A 75 -12.30 -16.36 -16.19
N GLU A 76 -13.12 -16.83 -15.25
CA GLU A 76 -13.55 -18.22 -15.25
C GLU A 76 -14.13 -18.57 -16.63
N ASN A 77 -13.66 -19.70 -17.16
CA ASN A 77 -13.86 -20.21 -18.52
C ASN A 77 -15.30 -20.05 -19.05
N GLY A 78 -15.63 -18.89 -19.64
CA GLY A 78 -16.90 -18.68 -20.34
C GLY A 78 -18.03 -18.04 -19.53
N ILE A 79 -17.78 -17.44 -18.36
CA ILE A 79 -18.78 -16.57 -17.70
C ILE A 79 -18.81 -15.22 -18.45
N THR A 80 -19.94 -14.92 -19.08
CA THR A 80 -20.13 -13.70 -19.88
C THR A 80 -20.47 -12.47 -19.03
N GLU A 81 -20.92 -12.65 -17.79
CA GLU A 81 -21.31 -11.57 -16.87
C GLU A 81 -20.67 -11.77 -15.48
N GLU A 82 -19.74 -10.89 -15.10
CA GLU A 82 -19.13 -10.88 -13.76
C GLU A 82 -20.09 -10.17 -12.79
N SER A 83 -20.42 -10.83 -11.66
CA SER A 83 -21.18 -10.19 -10.58
C SER A 83 -20.26 -9.42 -9.63
N GLU A 84 -20.80 -8.47 -8.88
CA GLU A 84 -20.03 -7.68 -7.88
C GLU A 84 -19.38 -8.59 -6.83
N SER A 85 -20.05 -9.65 -6.39
CA SER A 85 -19.48 -10.63 -5.46
C SER A 85 -18.29 -11.39 -6.06
N MET A 86 -18.38 -11.77 -7.34
CA MET A 86 -17.27 -12.45 -8.03
C MET A 86 -16.08 -11.51 -8.20
N LEU A 87 -16.33 -10.23 -8.54
CA LEU A 87 -15.31 -9.20 -8.59
C LEU A 87 -14.63 -9.00 -7.23
N TYR A 88 -15.43 -8.94 -6.16
CA TYR A 88 -14.94 -8.83 -4.78
C TYR A 88 -14.00 -9.98 -4.44
N ASP A 89 -14.44 -11.22 -4.66
CA ASP A 89 -13.63 -12.42 -4.39
C ASP A 89 -12.36 -12.44 -5.24
N ARG A 90 -12.43 -12.11 -6.53
CA ARG A 90 -11.28 -12.04 -7.45
C ARG A 90 -10.24 -11.03 -6.99
N ILE A 91 -10.70 -9.82 -6.63
CA ILE A 91 -9.84 -8.77 -6.09
C ILE A 91 -9.17 -9.25 -4.81
N LEU A 92 -9.94 -9.81 -3.88
CA LEU A 92 -9.41 -10.31 -2.63
C LEU A 92 -8.38 -11.42 -2.84
N ASP A 93 -8.69 -12.43 -3.65
CA ASP A 93 -7.82 -13.56 -3.95
C ASP A 93 -6.48 -13.14 -4.55
N SER A 94 -6.48 -12.06 -5.32
CA SER A 94 -5.28 -11.56 -6.01
C SER A 94 -4.28 -10.90 -5.06
N LEU A 95 -4.69 -10.46 -3.87
CA LEU A 95 -3.81 -9.74 -2.94
C LEU A 95 -2.69 -10.66 -2.42
N ILE A 96 -1.44 -10.23 -2.51
CA ILE A 96 -0.31 -11.00 -1.95
C ILE A 96 0.49 -10.23 -0.90
N GLY A 97 0.37 -8.91 -0.89
CA GLY A 97 0.99 -8.02 0.10
C GLY A 97 0.18 -6.75 0.27
N VAL A 98 -0.03 -6.30 1.50
CA VAL A 98 -0.78 -5.09 1.84
C VAL A 98 -0.13 -4.46 3.07
N SER A 99 0.30 -3.20 2.98
CA SER A 99 0.88 -2.49 4.11
C SER A 99 0.63 -0.99 4.03
N THR A 100 0.64 -0.35 5.20
CA THR A 100 0.91 1.08 5.35
C THR A 100 2.36 1.32 5.74
N ASN A 101 2.82 2.56 5.69
CA ASN A 101 4.09 2.91 6.31
C ASN A 101 4.02 2.85 7.84
N SER A 102 5.10 2.40 8.46
CA SER A 102 5.14 2.17 9.90
C SER A 102 6.46 2.58 10.55
N PRO A 103 6.41 2.98 11.83
CA PRO A 103 7.60 3.18 12.66
C PRO A 103 8.38 1.90 12.93
N LEU A 104 9.69 2.03 13.12
CA LEU A 104 10.56 0.95 13.61
C LEU A 104 11.49 1.44 14.72
N PHE A 105 12.11 2.61 14.57
CA PHE A 105 13.07 3.15 15.52
C PHE A 105 12.48 4.27 16.39
N SER A 106 11.56 5.05 15.82
CA SER A 106 10.83 6.10 16.54
C SER A 106 9.33 5.81 16.50
N ASN A 107 8.53 6.36 17.42
CA ASN A 107 7.10 6.04 17.50
C ASN A 107 6.26 6.53 16.31
N LEU A 108 6.77 7.43 15.45
CA LEU A 108 5.96 8.11 14.43
C LEU A 108 6.68 8.38 13.10
N ASP A 109 7.92 7.95 12.94
CA ASP A 109 8.63 8.05 11.66
C ASP A 109 8.22 6.93 10.70
N SER A 110 8.34 7.22 9.41
CA SER A 110 8.06 6.26 8.34
C SER A 110 9.30 5.40 8.05
N ASP A 111 9.84 4.73 9.08
CA ASP A 111 11.08 3.94 8.96
C ASP A 111 10.91 2.77 7.98
N ILE A 112 9.77 2.09 8.05
CA ILE A 112 9.37 1.08 7.07
C ILE A 112 8.35 1.73 6.13
N HIS A 113 8.77 1.92 4.90
CA HIS A 113 7.91 2.36 3.81
C HIS A 113 6.85 1.30 3.48
N ALA A 114 5.69 1.75 2.98
CA ALA A 114 4.57 0.86 2.69
C ALA A 114 4.95 -0.24 1.68
N GLU A 115 5.78 0.10 0.68
CA GLU A 115 6.28 -0.80 -0.35
C GLU A 115 7.12 -1.94 0.26
N ILE A 116 8.03 -1.61 1.18
CA ILE A 116 8.87 -2.58 1.89
C ILE A 116 8.02 -3.43 2.82
N GLY A 117 7.04 -2.82 3.50
CA GLY A 117 6.10 -3.55 4.34
C GLY A 117 5.27 -4.56 3.55
N ALA A 118 4.80 -4.20 2.35
CA ALA A 118 4.02 -5.08 1.49
C ALA A 118 4.86 -6.24 0.93
N LEU A 119 6.09 -5.96 0.45
CA LEU A 119 7.05 -7.00 0.05
C LEU A 119 7.38 -7.95 1.21
N GLY A 120 7.65 -7.41 2.40
CA GLY A 120 7.92 -8.19 3.60
C GLY A 120 6.72 -9.05 4.01
N GLN A 121 5.49 -8.57 3.83
CA GLN A 121 4.30 -9.35 4.09
C GLN A 121 4.13 -10.50 3.09
N ALA A 122 4.36 -10.26 1.79
CA ALA A 122 4.35 -11.30 0.77
C ALA A 122 5.41 -12.37 1.06
N SER A 123 6.64 -11.94 1.39
CA SER A 123 7.77 -12.82 1.73
C SER A 123 7.48 -13.70 2.95
N LYS A 124 6.97 -13.13 4.05
CA LYS A 124 6.58 -13.89 5.26
C LYS A 124 5.57 -15.00 4.99
N ARG A 125 4.84 -14.91 3.87
CA ARG A 125 3.81 -15.87 3.48
C ARG A 125 4.26 -16.84 2.40
N GLY A 126 5.48 -16.70 1.89
CA GLY A 126 5.96 -17.51 0.77
C GLY A 126 5.27 -17.15 -0.55
N ASN A 127 4.64 -15.99 -0.65
CA ASN A 127 4.05 -15.53 -1.91
C ASN A 127 5.17 -15.03 -2.82
N LYS A 128 5.15 -15.46 -4.09
CA LYS A 128 6.03 -14.95 -5.12
C LYS A 128 5.54 -13.58 -5.57
N THR A 129 6.45 -12.61 -5.66
CA THR A 129 6.17 -11.27 -6.20
C THR A 129 6.65 -11.11 -7.65
N ASP A 130 7.25 -12.15 -8.22
CA ASP A 130 7.70 -12.16 -9.61
C ASP A 130 6.51 -12.07 -10.58
N GLY A 131 6.56 -11.10 -11.50
CA GLY A 131 5.48 -10.81 -12.44
C GLY A 131 4.28 -10.07 -11.84
N CYS A 132 4.36 -9.62 -10.59
CA CYS A 132 3.24 -8.99 -9.88
C CYS A 132 3.15 -7.48 -10.14
N THR A 133 2.02 -6.89 -9.75
CA THR A 133 1.73 -5.45 -9.83
C THR A 133 1.68 -4.83 -8.44
N ALA A 134 2.28 -3.65 -8.27
CA ALA A 134 2.19 -2.87 -7.03
C ALA A 134 1.36 -1.59 -7.24
N TYR A 135 0.32 -1.41 -6.44
CA TYR A 135 -0.47 -0.18 -6.34
C TYR A 135 0.00 0.61 -5.11
N ILE A 136 0.33 1.89 -5.29
CA ILE A 136 1.02 2.69 -4.27
C ILE A 136 0.41 4.09 -4.21
N THR A 137 0.19 4.62 -3.01
CA THR A 137 -0.37 5.97 -2.82
C THR A 137 0.44 7.06 -3.51
N MET A 138 1.77 6.97 -3.44
CA MET A 138 2.70 7.88 -4.10
C MET A 138 3.77 7.06 -4.82
N PRO A 139 4.41 7.62 -5.87
CA PRO A 139 5.56 6.99 -6.51
C PRO A 139 6.61 6.54 -5.49
N PRO A 140 7.19 5.34 -5.65
CA PRO A 140 8.15 4.81 -4.69
C PRO A 140 9.43 5.64 -4.67
N CYS A 141 10.10 5.71 -3.52
CA CYS A 141 11.43 6.31 -3.47
C CYS A 141 12.45 5.43 -4.21
N LYS A 142 13.65 5.95 -4.53
CA LYS A 142 14.70 5.19 -5.26
C LYS A 142 15.01 3.81 -4.64
N ARG A 143 15.01 3.72 -3.30
CA ARG A 143 15.29 2.47 -2.58
C ARG A 143 14.13 1.48 -2.66
N CYS A 144 12.90 1.97 -2.50
CA CYS A 144 11.70 1.13 -2.64
C CYS A 144 11.51 0.66 -4.08
N PHE A 145 11.76 1.53 -5.06
CA PHE A 145 11.76 1.16 -6.47
C PHE A 145 12.77 0.03 -6.76
N ALA A 146 14.01 0.18 -6.29
CA ALA A 146 15.02 -0.87 -6.44
C ALA A 146 14.60 -2.19 -5.77
N ALA A 147 13.95 -2.13 -4.59
CA ALA A 147 13.45 -3.32 -3.91
C ALA A 147 12.30 -3.99 -4.68
N LEU A 148 11.32 -3.22 -5.18
CA LEU A 148 10.22 -3.74 -6.00
C LEU A 148 10.75 -4.42 -7.26
N LEU A 149 11.63 -3.74 -8.00
CA LEU A 149 12.27 -4.28 -9.20
C LEU A 149 13.06 -5.56 -8.89
N SER A 150 13.89 -5.55 -7.85
CA SER A 150 14.68 -6.74 -7.45
C SER A 150 13.81 -7.90 -6.97
N SER A 151 12.56 -7.62 -6.58
CA SER A 151 11.57 -8.62 -6.16
C SER A 151 10.71 -9.13 -7.32
N GLY A 152 11.02 -8.75 -8.56
CA GLY A 152 10.32 -9.19 -9.76
C GLY A 152 8.99 -8.48 -10.04
N ILE A 153 8.69 -7.35 -9.37
CA ILE A 153 7.53 -6.52 -9.71
C ILE A 153 7.73 -5.94 -11.10
N ILE A 154 6.77 -6.15 -12.00
CA ILE A 154 6.85 -5.71 -13.41
C ILE A 154 6.00 -4.47 -13.71
N ARG A 155 5.07 -4.12 -12.81
CA ARG A 155 4.13 -3.02 -13.00
C ARG A 155 3.90 -2.27 -11.69
N ILE A 156 3.95 -0.94 -11.75
CA ILE A 156 3.72 -0.06 -10.62
C ILE A 156 2.68 1.00 -11.02
N VAL A 157 1.60 1.06 -10.26
CA VAL A 157 0.53 2.05 -10.43
C VAL A 157 0.57 2.99 -9.24
N SER A 158 0.62 4.30 -9.50
CA SER A 158 0.62 5.30 -8.44
C SER A 158 -0.28 6.47 -8.74
N ARG A 159 -0.83 7.08 -7.69
CA ARG A 159 -1.76 8.21 -7.79
C ARG A 159 -1.13 9.48 -8.40
N GLN A 160 0.19 9.56 -8.43
CA GLN A 160 0.91 10.68 -9.00
C GLN A 160 1.97 10.20 -9.99
N ALA A 161 2.39 11.09 -10.89
CA ALA A 161 3.50 10.84 -11.79
C ALA A 161 4.80 10.61 -11.02
N ALA A 162 5.51 9.53 -11.34
CA ALA A 162 6.85 9.30 -10.83
C ALA A 162 7.84 10.33 -11.41
N PRO A 163 8.89 10.71 -10.65
CA PRO A 163 9.92 11.61 -11.16
C PRO A 163 10.65 10.97 -12.35
N LYS A 164 11.09 11.81 -13.31
CA LYS A 164 11.78 11.38 -14.54
C LYS A 164 12.91 10.39 -14.28
N SER A 165 13.70 10.59 -13.23
CA SER A 165 14.80 9.67 -12.87
C SER A 165 14.36 8.24 -12.58
N ILE A 166 13.13 8.04 -12.08
CA ILE A 166 12.57 6.70 -11.85
C ILE A 166 11.98 6.16 -13.15
N LEU A 167 11.24 6.99 -13.90
CA LEU A 167 10.66 6.60 -15.19
C LEU A 167 11.72 6.13 -16.19
N ASP A 168 12.86 6.80 -16.27
CA ASP A 168 13.97 6.42 -17.16
C ASP A 168 14.55 5.04 -16.79
N VAL A 169 14.71 4.78 -15.49
CA VAL A 169 15.20 3.48 -15.00
C VAL A 169 14.15 2.39 -15.21
N ALA A 170 12.88 2.67 -14.96
CA ALA A 170 11.77 1.75 -15.19
C ALA A 170 11.73 1.31 -16.66
N ARG A 171 11.77 2.27 -17.59
CA ARG A 171 11.82 1.98 -19.04
C ARG A 171 13.00 1.10 -19.41
N LYS A 172 14.19 1.39 -18.87
CA LYS A 172 15.41 0.60 -19.15
C LYS A 172 15.28 -0.87 -18.70
N HIS A 173 14.50 -1.14 -17.66
CA HIS A 173 14.32 -2.49 -17.10
C HIS A 173 12.96 -3.11 -17.44
N GLY A 174 12.19 -2.51 -18.35
CA GLY A 174 10.90 -3.04 -18.78
C GLY A 174 9.81 -3.00 -17.69
N ILE A 175 9.92 -2.11 -16.72
CA ILE A 175 8.90 -1.91 -15.67
C ILE A 175 7.85 -0.93 -16.18
N GLU A 176 6.58 -1.35 -16.18
CA GLU A 176 5.45 -0.50 -16.52
C GLU A 176 5.14 0.45 -15.35
N MET A 177 5.12 1.75 -15.62
CA MET A 177 4.74 2.78 -14.64
C MET A 177 3.46 3.45 -15.10
N VAL A 178 2.41 3.40 -14.28
CA VAL A 178 1.10 3.99 -14.58
C VAL A 178 0.81 5.13 -13.61
N ASP A 179 0.47 6.30 -14.18
CA ASP A 179 0.09 7.49 -13.44
C ASP A 179 -1.43 7.64 -13.40
N PHE A 180 -1.98 7.69 -12.19
CA PHE A 180 -3.41 7.87 -11.91
C PHE A 180 -3.79 9.32 -11.53
N SER A 181 -2.92 10.30 -11.80
CA SER A 181 -3.15 11.70 -11.43
C SER A 181 -4.34 12.35 -12.12
N ASN A 182 -4.69 11.91 -13.33
CA ASN A 182 -5.80 12.42 -14.13
C ASN A 182 -7.19 12.10 -13.55
N VAL A 183 -7.35 10.99 -12.84
CA VAL A 183 -8.62 10.56 -12.21
C VAL A 183 -8.67 10.83 -10.71
N ALA A 184 -7.67 11.53 -10.17
CA ALA A 184 -7.53 11.75 -8.73
C ALA A 184 -8.70 12.51 -8.10
N ALA A 185 -9.39 13.38 -8.86
CA ALA A 185 -10.55 14.13 -8.37
C ALA A 185 -11.78 13.23 -8.19
N GLU A 186 -12.08 12.39 -9.18
CA GLU A 186 -13.19 11.43 -9.13
C GLU A 186 -12.97 10.39 -8.03
N GLN A 187 -11.74 9.85 -7.95
CA GLN A 187 -11.34 8.98 -6.85
C GLN A 187 -11.55 9.64 -5.49
N ASN A 188 -11.08 10.88 -5.29
CA ASN A 188 -11.28 11.59 -4.03
C ASN A 188 -12.77 11.70 -3.67
N ASN A 189 -13.64 11.95 -4.64
CA ASN A 189 -15.08 12.02 -4.40
C ASN A 189 -15.63 10.67 -3.90
N ARG A 190 -15.26 9.56 -4.54
CA ARG A 190 -15.66 8.20 -4.11
C ARG A 190 -15.18 7.89 -2.69
N ILE A 191 -13.90 8.15 -2.40
CA ILE A 191 -13.32 7.90 -1.07
C ILE A 191 -13.97 8.79 0.01
N ASN A 192 -14.25 10.05 -0.31
CA ASN A 192 -14.90 10.97 0.63
C ASN A 192 -16.35 10.57 0.92
N GLN A 193 -17.09 10.04 -0.06
CA GLN A 193 -18.44 9.53 0.15
C GLN A 193 -18.44 8.38 1.18
N LEU A 194 -17.56 7.38 1.00
CA LEU A 194 -17.44 6.26 1.93
C LEU A 194 -17.02 6.69 3.34
N THR A 195 -16.02 7.57 3.43
CA THR A 195 -15.47 7.99 4.71
C THR A 195 -16.37 8.98 5.47
N ASN A 196 -17.20 9.74 4.77
CA ASN A 196 -18.19 10.64 5.40
C ASN A 196 -19.49 9.91 5.77
N MET A 197 -19.90 8.88 5.02
CA MET A 197 -21.04 8.03 5.38
C MET A 197 -20.74 7.15 6.62
N GLY A 198 -19.47 6.82 6.85
CA GLY A 198 -18.98 6.06 8.01
C GLY A 198 -18.95 6.82 9.35
N THR A 199 -19.42 8.06 9.45
CA THR A 199 -19.37 8.83 10.73
C THR A 199 -20.27 8.28 11.84
N GLY A 200 -20.91 7.13 11.65
CA GLY A 200 -21.69 6.41 12.66
C GLY A 200 -20.90 5.44 13.56
N SER A 201 -19.74 4.93 13.15
CA SER A 201 -18.99 3.96 13.98
C SER A 201 -17.55 3.73 13.50
N THR A 202 -16.62 3.84 14.46
CA THR A 202 -15.20 3.43 14.45
C THR A 202 -14.21 4.22 13.58
N GLY A 203 -13.12 4.68 14.22
CA GLY A 203 -12.07 5.50 13.61
C GLY A 203 -11.78 6.84 14.33
N LYS A 204 -12.43 7.17 15.45
CA LYS A 204 -11.93 8.24 16.32
C LYS A 204 -10.59 7.77 16.90
N LYS A 205 -9.47 8.38 16.48
CA LYS A 205 -8.19 8.27 17.18
C LYS A 205 -8.48 8.43 18.68
N THR A 206 -8.07 7.48 19.51
CA THR A 206 -8.29 7.60 20.96
C THR A 206 -7.64 8.90 21.44
N SER A 207 -8.23 9.53 22.46
CA SER A 207 -7.69 10.75 23.09
C SER A 207 -6.18 10.65 23.34
N ASP A 208 -5.72 9.46 23.73
CA ASP A 208 -4.31 9.16 23.98
C ASP A 208 -3.44 9.13 22.71
N GLN A 209 -3.96 8.61 21.59
CA GLN A 209 -3.24 8.65 20.31
C GLN A 209 -3.09 10.07 19.80
N ILE A 210 -4.12 10.91 19.95
CA ILE A 210 -4.08 12.32 19.55
C ILE A 210 -3.03 13.06 20.39
N LYS A 211 -3.07 12.90 21.71
CA LYS A 211 -2.08 13.51 22.62
C LYS A 211 -0.64 13.10 22.30
N ARG A 212 -0.39 11.79 22.08
CA ARG A 212 0.96 11.29 21.72
C ARG A 212 1.45 11.87 20.40
N ILE A 213 0.57 12.02 19.42
CA ILE A 213 0.89 12.65 18.13
C ILE A 213 1.24 14.13 18.32
N GLU A 214 0.47 14.87 19.11
CA GLU A 214 0.72 16.29 19.41
C GLU A 214 2.03 16.51 20.17
N GLU A 215 2.30 15.70 21.20
CA GLU A 215 3.54 15.75 21.97
C GLU A 215 4.77 15.44 21.12
N SER A 216 4.69 14.43 20.26
CA SER A 216 5.80 14.07 19.38
C SER A 216 6.05 15.13 18.30
N LYS A 217 4.98 15.74 17.73
CA LYS A 217 5.11 16.90 16.84
C LYS A 217 5.82 18.06 17.54
N LYS A 218 5.46 18.35 18.80
CA LYS A 218 6.08 19.40 19.61
C LYS A 218 7.57 19.11 19.86
N ARG A 219 7.92 17.87 20.21
CA ARG A 219 9.32 17.44 20.39
C ARG A 219 10.15 17.58 19.11
N LYS A 220 9.64 17.11 17.97
CA LYS A 220 10.35 17.24 16.68
C LYS A 220 10.56 18.69 16.25
N LYS A 221 9.59 19.58 16.56
CA LYS A 221 9.74 21.02 16.30
C LYS A 221 10.88 21.61 17.13
N LEU A 222 10.92 21.32 18.43
CA LEU A 222 11.98 21.76 19.34
C LEU A 222 13.36 21.23 18.93
N GLU A 223 13.45 19.96 18.51
CA GLU A 223 14.71 19.36 18.07
C GLU A 223 15.22 20.00 16.76
N LYS A 224 14.31 20.31 15.84
CA LYS A 224 14.65 21.03 14.59
C LYS A 224 15.09 22.48 14.87
N GLU A 225 14.46 23.15 15.83
CA GLU A 225 14.85 24.49 16.28
C GLU A 225 16.23 24.47 16.95
N ALA A 226 16.47 23.55 17.89
CA ALA A 226 17.77 23.37 18.54
C ALA A 226 18.89 23.04 17.54
N ARG A 227 18.61 22.23 16.51
CA ARG A 227 19.58 21.90 15.45
C ARG A 227 19.90 23.12 14.58
N LYS A 228 18.91 23.97 14.28
CA LYS A 228 19.13 25.24 13.56
C LYS A 228 19.95 26.23 14.39
N GLU A 229 19.68 26.32 15.69
CA GLU A 229 20.39 27.21 16.60
C GLU A 229 21.86 26.78 16.79
N LYS A 230 22.10 25.47 16.99
CA LYS A 230 23.47 24.92 16.98
C LYS A 230 24.22 25.15 15.67
N ALA A 231 23.53 25.17 14.53
CA ALA A 231 24.14 25.48 13.24
C ALA A 231 24.48 26.98 13.10
N ARG A 232 23.63 27.88 13.62
CA ARG A 232 23.91 29.32 13.68
C ARG A 232 25.13 29.63 14.57
N LEU A 233 25.21 29.00 15.73
CA LEU A 233 26.34 29.16 16.68
C LEU A 233 27.68 28.59 16.18
N LYS A 234 27.65 27.74 15.14
CA LYS A 234 28.84 27.15 14.50
C LYS A 234 29.24 27.81 13.18
N SER A 235 28.52 28.86 12.77
CA SER A 235 28.89 29.66 11.60
C SER A 235 29.87 30.75 12.08
N PRO A 236 31.10 30.83 11.54
CA PRO A 236 32.11 31.81 11.96
C PRO A 236 31.70 33.26 11.65
#